data_AF-A0A5C5TJQ9-F1
#
_entry.id   AF-A0A5C5TJQ9-F1
#
_cell.length_a   1.000
_cell.length_b   1.000
_cell.length_c   1.000
_cell.angle_alpha   90.00
_cell.angle_beta   90.00
_cell.angle_gamma   90.00
#
_symmetry.space_group_name_H-M   'P 1'
#
loop_
_entity.id
_entity.type
_entity.pdbx_description
1 polymer ?
#
loop_
_entity_poly.entity_id
_entity_poly.type
_entity_poly.pdbx_seq_one_letter_code
_entity_poly.pdbx_strand_id
1 'polypeptide(L)'
;MTSDSGSGKKKVIGAGLDDDYKVLKTILETGLYSVYLVSSTDRFDLRNKVMVIDHPPAQKPSTHFLAIEIKDTSTTYELMEEISTVVENHFAQKR
;
A
#
# COMPACT_ATOMS: atom_id res chain seq x y z
N MET A 1 -21.44 15.44 -33.51
CA MET A 1 -20.17 15.67 -32.80
C MET A 1 -20.33 15.13 -31.40
N THR A 2 -19.92 13.90 -31.15
CA THR A 2 -19.89 13.30 -29.81
C THR A 2 -18.50 12.72 -29.63
N SER A 3 -17.69 13.42 -28.84
CA SER A 3 -16.31 13.06 -28.54
C SER A 3 -16.32 11.90 -27.55
N ASP A 4 -16.09 10.69 -28.07
CA ASP A 4 -15.85 9.51 -27.27
C ASP A 4 -14.40 9.57 -26.75
N SER A 5 -14.24 9.93 -25.48
CA SER A 5 -12.94 9.98 -24.81
C SER A 5 -12.70 8.63 -24.13
N GLY A 6 -12.36 7.64 -24.94
CA GLY A 6 -11.84 6.35 -24.47
C GLY A 6 -10.45 6.51 -23.86
N SER A 7 -10.37 6.88 -22.59
CA SER A 7 -9.15 6.73 -21.79
C SER A 7 -9.27 5.48 -20.93
N GLY A 8 -8.85 4.36 -21.53
CA GLY A 8 -8.78 3.06 -20.87
C GLY A 8 -7.79 3.09 -19.71
N LYS A 9 -8.30 3.36 -18.51
CA LYS A 9 -7.56 3.08 -17.27
C LYS A 9 -7.51 1.57 -17.10
N LYS A 10 -6.34 0.99 -17.33
CA LYS A 10 -6.07 -0.43 -17.03
C LYS A 10 -6.33 -0.66 -15.55
N LYS A 11 -7.46 -1.29 -15.25
CA LYS A 11 -7.82 -1.81 -13.94
C LYS A 11 -6.89 -2.99 -13.66
N VAL A 12 -5.92 -2.82 -12.77
CA VAL A 12 -5.13 -3.94 -12.26
C VAL A 12 -6.00 -4.61 -11.20
N ILE A 13 -6.76 -5.61 -11.64
CA ILE A 13 -7.60 -6.45 -10.77
C ILE A 13 -6.69 -7.59 -10.28
N GLY A 14 -6.05 -7.40 -9.14
CA GLY A 14 -5.19 -8.41 -8.54
C GLY A 14 -4.69 -7.92 -7.19
N ALA A 15 -5.38 -8.32 -6.12
CA ALA A 15 -5.09 -8.03 -4.72
C ALA A 15 -5.30 -6.57 -4.25
N GLY A 16 -6.55 -6.22 -3.92
CA GLY A 16 -6.83 -5.33 -2.78
C GLY A 16 -6.59 -3.82 -2.93
N LEU A 17 -6.48 -3.28 -4.14
CA LEU A 17 -6.60 -1.84 -4.34
C LEU A 17 -8.08 -1.50 -4.57
N ASP A 18 -8.79 -1.19 -3.49
CA ASP A 18 -10.07 -0.48 -3.57
C ASP A 18 -9.82 0.94 -4.11
N ASP A 19 -10.82 1.53 -4.78
CA ASP A 19 -10.75 2.89 -5.34
C ASP A 19 -10.49 3.97 -4.26
N ASP A 20 -10.52 3.57 -2.99
CA ASP A 20 -10.31 4.36 -1.77
C ASP A 20 -8.83 4.62 -1.44
N TYR A 21 -7.88 4.00 -2.15
CA TYR A 21 -6.45 4.15 -1.87
C TYR A 21 -5.61 4.39 -3.12
N LYS A 22 -4.70 5.36 -3.03
CA LYS A 22 -3.71 5.66 -4.07
C LYS A 22 -2.34 5.19 -3.63
N VAL A 23 -1.70 4.35 -4.46
CA VAL A 23 -0.28 4.00 -4.28
C VAL A 23 0.58 5.23 -4.53
N LEU A 24 1.33 5.63 -3.51
CA LEU A 24 2.31 6.71 -3.59
C LEU A 24 3.68 6.16 -4.01
N LYS A 25 4.07 5.02 -3.45
CA LYS A 25 5.38 4.41 -3.69
C LYS A 25 5.34 2.90 -3.48
N THR A 26 5.97 2.16 -4.39
CA THR A 26 6.33 0.75 -4.16
C THR A 26 7.59 0.70 -3.32
N ILE A 27 7.53 0.04 -2.17
CA ILE A 27 8.67 -0.11 -1.25
C ILE A 27 9.43 -1.39 -1.58
N LEU A 28 8.72 -2.51 -1.70
CA LEU A 28 9.30 -3.82 -1.97
C LEU A 28 8.28 -4.73 -2.65
N GLU A 29 8.73 -5.56 -3.58
CA GLU A 29 7.93 -6.66 -4.16
C GLU A 29 8.78 -7.93 -4.16
N THR A 30 8.23 -9.00 -3.60
CA THR A 30 8.87 -10.31 -3.54
C THR A 30 7.87 -11.38 -3.99
N GLY A 31 8.34 -12.63 -4.12
CA GLY A 31 7.43 -13.76 -4.40
C GLY A 31 6.49 -14.13 -3.24
N LEU A 32 6.73 -13.61 -2.03
CA LEU A 32 5.97 -13.99 -0.83
C LEU A 32 5.14 -12.84 -0.25
N TYR A 33 5.53 -11.60 -0.50
CA TYR A 33 4.79 -10.42 -0.09
C TYR A 33 5.23 -9.18 -0.88
N SER A 34 4.36 -8.18 -0.92
CA SER A 34 4.60 -6.86 -1.47
C SER A 34 4.29 -5.78 -0.43
N VAL A 35 5.02 -4.67 -0.48
CA VAL A 35 4.86 -3.53 0.44
C VAL A 35 4.76 -2.24 -0.36
N TYR A 36 3.70 -1.47 -0.10
CA TYR A 36 3.41 -0.20 -0.75
C TYR A 36 3.15 0.88 0.30
N LEU A 37 3.62 2.09 0.02
CA LEU A 37 3.14 3.29 0.69
C LEU A 37 1.90 3.78 -0.06
N VAL A 38 0.79 3.90 0.66
CA VAL A 38 -0.50 4.35 0.13
C VAL A 38 -1.00 5.56 0.90
N SER A 39 -1.85 6.35 0.26
CA SER A 39 -2.63 7.41 0.89
C SER A 39 -4.10 7.17 0.62
N SER A 40 -4.96 7.41 1.60
CA SER A 40 -6.40 7.34 1.38
C SER A 40 -6.82 8.44 0.41
N THR A 41 -7.73 8.11 -0.50
CA THR A 41 -8.39 9.08 -1.37
C THR A 41 -9.54 9.79 -0.63
N ASP A 42 -9.93 9.30 0.56
CA ASP A 42 -10.88 9.96 1.43
C ASP A 42 -10.23 11.21 2.08
N ARG A 43 -10.95 12.33 1.99
CA ARG A 43 -10.50 13.64 2.49
C ARG A 43 -10.40 13.69 4.02
N PHE A 44 -11.02 12.73 4.71
CA PHE A 44 -11.04 12.69 6.18
C PHE A 44 -9.89 11.88 6.79
N ASP A 45 -9.23 11.00 6.03
CA ASP A 45 -8.08 10.21 6.50
C ASP A 45 -6.84 10.49 5.66
N LEU A 46 -6.24 11.66 5.86
CA LEU A 46 -5.02 12.08 5.16
C LEU A 46 -3.77 11.32 5.62
N ARG A 47 -3.90 10.28 6.44
CA ARG A 47 -2.74 9.54 6.95
C ARG A 47 -2.20 8.63 5.87
N ASN A 48 -0.90 8.72 5.65
CA ASN A 48 -0.19 7.70 4.90
C ASN A 48 -0.30 6.36 5.63
N LYS A 49 -0.41 5.27 4.87
CA LYS A 49 -0.46 3.90 5.40
C LYS A 49 0.52 3.04 4.62
N VAL A 50 1.03 2.00 5.27
CA VAL A 50 1.74 0.93 4.58
C VAL A 50 0.75 -0.17 4.26
N MET A 51 0.61 -0.51 2.99
CA MET A 51 -0.16 -1.66 2.54
C MET A 51 0.79 -2.83 2.32
N VAL A 52 0.55 -3.93 3.02
CA VAL A 52 1.25 -5.20 2.84
C VAL A 52 0.31 -6.20 2.16
N ILE A 53 0.75 -6.79 1.06
CA ILE A 53 0.03 -7.88 0.40
C ILE A 53 0.84 -9.16 0.58
N ASP A 54 0.32 -10.11 1.35
CA ASP A 54 0.93 -11.43 1.48
C ASP A 54 0.52 -12.31 0.30
N HIS A 55 1.49 -13.02 -0.28
CA HIS A 55 1.34 -13.99 -1.36
C HIS A 55 1.70 -15.41 -0.88
N PRO A 56 0.93 -16.01 0.05
CA PRO A 56 1.20 -17.36 0.51
C PRO A 56 1.08 -18.39 -0.64
N PRO A 57 1.99 -19.36 -0.75
CA PRO A 57 1.93 -20.38 -1.79
C PRO A 57 0.61 -21.15 -1.77
N ALA A 58 0.03 -21.36 -2.96
CA ALA A 58 -1.22 -22.10 -3.18
C ALA A 58 -2.43 -21.55 -2.38
N GLN A 59 -2.35 -20.31 -1.90
CA GLN A 59 -3.40 -19.65 -1.13
C GLN A 59 -3.74 -18.30 -1.77
N LYS A 60 -4.91 -17.76 -1.41
CA LYS A 60 -5.33 -16.44 -1.89
C LYS A 60 -4.50 -15.35 -1.22
N PRO A 61 -4.05 -14.32 -1.95
CA PRO A 61 -3.38 -13.18 -1.34
C PRO A 61 -4.25 -12.49 -0.29
N SER A 62 -3.61 -11.94 0.75
CA SER A 62 -4.27 -11.17 1.80
C SER A 62 -3.65 -9.78 1.91
N THR A 63 -4.49 -8.76 2.13
CA THR A 63 -4.07 -7.36 2.19
C THR A 63 -4.21 -6.84 3.62
N HIS A 64 -3.18 -6.16 4.10
CA HIS A 64 -3.10 -5.58 5.44
C HIS A 64 -2.70 -4.12 5.34
N PHE A 65 -3.40 -3.24 6.07
CA PHE A 65 -3.06 -1.82 6.15
C PHE A 65 -2.47 -1.52 7.52
N LEU A 66 -1.23 -1.04 7.54
CA LEU A 66 -0.49 -0.68 8.73
C LEU A 66 -0.46 0.85 8.83
N ALA A 67 -0.91 1.37 9.96
CA ALA A 67 -0.77 2.79 10.25
C ALA A 67 0.71 3.12 10.47
N ILE A 68 1.12 4.29 9.97
CA ILE A 68 2.45 4.85 10.21
C ILE A 68 2.28 6.26 10.75
N GLU A 69 3.09 6.62 11.74
CA GLU A 69 3.10 7.95 12.31
C GLU A 69 4.24 8.76 11.70
N ILE A 70 3.95 9.45 10.59
CA ILE A 70 4.93 10.32 9.95
C ILE A 70 4.60 11.77 10.33
N LYS A 71 5.62 12.50 10.78
CA LYS A 71 5.52 13.95 10.99
C LYS A 71 5.76 14.65 9.65
N ASP A 72 5.13 15.80 9.42
CA ASP A 72 5.27 16.54 8.15
C ASP A 72 6.72 16.92 7.79
N THR A 73 7.62 16.94 8.79
CA THR A 73 9.05 17.26 8.62
C THR A 73 9.93 16.01 8.52
N SER A 74 9.37 14.81 8.48
CA SER A 74 10.15 13.58 8.47
C SER A 74 10.99 13.44 7.21
N THR A 75 12.22 13.00 7.38
CA THR A 75 13.11 12.73 6.26
C THR A 75 12.73 11.42 5.55
N THR A 76 13.21 11.22 4.32
CA THR A 76 13.06 9.93 3.62
C THR A 76 13.62 8.76 4.42
N TYR A 77 14.69 8.99 5.19
CA TYR A 77 15.30 7.94 6.02
C TYR A 77 14.36 7.54 7.17
N GLU A 78 13.87 8.50 7.94
CA GLU A 78 12.92 8.27 9.04
C GLU A 78 11.63 7.60 8.54
N LEU A 79 11.15 8.01 7.35
CA LEU A 79 10.03 7.36 6.69
C LEU A 79 10.30 5.87 6.42
N MET A 80 11.48 5.54 5.88
CA MET A 80 11.82 4.15 5.57
C MET A 80 12.05 3.31 6.83
N GLU A 81 12.59 3.91 7.89
CA GLU A 81 12.77 3.27 9.20
C GLU A 81 11.42 2.92 9.83
N GLU A 82 10.47 3.86 9.81
CA GLU A 82 9.10 3.62 10.29
C GLU A 82 8.40 2.53 9.48
N ILE A 83 8.48 2.58 8.15
CA ILE A 83 7.92 1.55 7.26
C ILE A 83 8.51 0.18 7.59
N SER A 84 9.83 0.09 7.76
CA SER A 84 10.50 -1.17 8.08
C SER A 84 10.03 -1.70 9.42
N THR A 85 9.96 -0.82 10.43
CA THR A 85 9.50 -1.17 11.79
C THR A 85 8.08 -1.73 11.80
N VAL A 86 7.12 -1.08 11.12
CA VAL A 86 5.74 -1.56 11.12
C VAL A 86 5.59 -2.88 10.35
N VAL A 87 6.34 -3.07 9.26
CA VAL A 87 6.33 -4.32 8.48
C VAL A 87 6.96 -5.46 9.27
N GLU A 88 8.08 -5.23 9.95
CA GLU A 88 8.72 -6.22 10.81
C GLU A 88 7.79 -6.64 11.95
N ASN A 89 7.14 -5.67 12.61
CA ASN A 89 6.16 -5.94 13.65
C ASN A 89 4.97 -6.77 13.13
N HIS A 90 4.48 -6.49 11.93
CA HIS A 90 3.41 -7.25 11.29
C HIS A 90 3.77 -8.74 11.13
N PHE A 91 4.98 -9.04 10.66
CA PHE A 91 5.43 -10.42 10.48
C PHE A 91 5.85 -11.09 11.80
N ALA A 92 6.34 -10.32 12.78
CA ALA A 92 6.67 -10.84 14.10
C ALA A 92 5.42 -11.29 14.89
N GLN A 93 4.31 -10.56 14.79
CA GLN A 93 3.04 -10.91 15.44
C GLN A 93 2.34 -12.14 14.83
N LYS A 94 2.72 -12.55 13.62
CA LYS A 94 2.21 -13.76 12.95
C LYS A 94 2.97 -15.04 13.34
N ARG A 95 4.05 -14.95 14.12
CA ARG A 95 4.86 -16.09 14.57
C ARG A 95 4.33 -16.74 15.84
#